data_AF-A0A947AMT5-F1
#
_entry.id   AF-A0A947AMT5-F1
#
_cell.length_a   1.000
_cell.length_b   1.000
_cell.length_c   1.000
_cell.angle_alpha   90.00
_cell.angle_beta   90.00
_cell.angle_gamma   90.00
#
_symmetry.space_group_name_H-M   'P 1'
#
loop_
_entity.id
_entity.type
_entity.pdbx_description
1 polymer ?
#
loop_
_entity_poly.entity_id
_entity_poly.type
_entity_poly.pdbx_seq_one_letter_code
_entity_poly.pdbx_strand_id
1 'polypeptide(L)' 'MGLTKECSLHTLRHSFATHLLYKGYDLYTISRLLGHNAIETTTIYLHLVPARYVQLKSPLDLMGKQREGTDERQ' A
#
# COMPACT_ATOMS: atom_id res chain seq x y z
N MET A 1 -4.36 -23.07 -29.62
CA MET A 1 -4.89 -21.72 -29.35
C MET A 1 -3.78 -20.92 -28.68
N GLY A 2 -3.07 -20.09 -29.46
CA GLY A 2 -1.97 -19.28 -28.95
C GLY A 2 -2.48 -17.99 -28.34
N LEU A 3 -1.86 -17.53 -27.25
CA LEU A 3 -2.11 -16.21 -26.67
C LEU A 3 -1.76 -15.15 -27.72
N THR A 4 -2.77 -14.57 -28.36
CA THR A 4 -2.66 -13.58 -29.44
C THR A 4 -2.31 -12.17 -28.97
N LYS A 5 -1.96 -12.01 -27.70
CA LYS A 5 -1.46 -10.74 -27.15
C LYS A 5 -0.03 -10.94 -26.70
N GLU A 6 0.84 -10.03 -27.12
CA GLU A 6 2.23 -9.91 -26.70
C GLU A 6 2.28 -9.67 -25.17
N CYS A 7 2.10 -10.74 -24.40
CA CYS A 7 2.27 -10.74 -22.95
C CYS A 7 3.77 -10.67 -22.68
N SER A 8 4.30 -9.45 -22.69
CA SER A 8 5.69 -9.21 -22.31
C SER A 8 5.89 -9.53 -20.81
N LEU A 9 7.13 -9.85 -20.43
CA LEU A 9 7.53 -9.97 -19.01
C LEU A 9 7.19 -8.70 -18.20
N HIS A 10 7.17 -7.54 -18.88
CA HIS A 10 6.78 -6.27 -18.28
C HIS A 10 5.28 -6.25 -17.93
N THR A 11 4.41 -6.72 -18.83
CA THR A 11 2.96 -6.83 -18.57
C THR A 11 2.65 -7.77 -17.40
N LEU A 12 3.36 -8.89 -17.30
CA LEU A 12 3.23 -9.81 -16.16
C LEU A 12 3.66 -9.15 -14.84
N ARG A 13 4.82 -8.48 -14.84
CA ARG A 13 5.33 -7.73 -13.69
C ARG A 13 4.32 -6.69 -13.21
N HIS A 14 3.76 -5.93 -14.13
CA HIS A 14 2.74 -4.93 -13.84
C HIS A 14 1.47 -5.55 -13.26
N SER A 15 1.01 -6.65 -13.85
CA SER A 15 -0.20 -7.35 -13.37
C SER A 15 0.00 -7.91 -11.97
N PHE A 16 1.17 -8.49 -11.68
CA PHE A 16 1.51 -9.03 -10.37
C PHE A 16 1.59 -7.94 -9.30
N ALA A 17 2.32 -6.86 -9.57
CA ALA A 17 2.46 -5.73 -8.64
C ALA A 17 1.11 -5.08 -8.31
N THR A 18 0.30 -4.81 -9.34
CA THR A 18 -1.02 -4.20 -9.20
C THR A 18 -1.97 -5.09 -8.39
N HIS A 19 -1.94 -6.41 -8.64
CA HIS A 19 -2.78 -7.37 -7.92
C HIS A 19 -2.44 -7.43 -6.43
N LEU A 20 -1.16 -7.48 -6.08
CA LEU A 20 -0.73 -7.49 -4.68
C LEU A 20 -1.07 -6.18 -3.97
N LEU A 21 -0.86 -5.05 -4.64
CA LEU A 21 -1.19 -3.75 -4.08
C LEU A 21 -2.70 -3.61 -3.82
N TYR A 22 -3.53 -4.11 -4.74
CA TYR A 22 -4.99 -4.10 -4.56
C TYR A 22 -5.45 -4.99 -3.40
N LYS A 23 -4.77 -6.13 -3.19
CA LYS A 23 -4.96 -7.02 -2.03
C LYS A 23 -4.47 -6.43 -0.71
N GLY A 24 -3.74 -5.32 -0.75
CA GLY A 24 -3.30 -4.59 0.43
C GLY A 24 -1.94 -4.95 0.98
N TYR A 25 -1.11 -5.59 0.16
CA TYR A 25 0.30 -5.74 0.47
C TYR A 25 0.98 -4.37 0.42
N ASP A 26 1.93 -4.15 1.32
CA ASP A 26 2.74 -2.95 1.33
C ASP A 26 3.72 -2.93 0.15
N LEU A 27 4.13 -1.73 -0.24
CA LEU A 27 4.97 -1.51 -1.41
C LEU A 27 6.37 -2.13 -1.25
N TYR A 28 6.89 -2.20 -0.03
CA TYR A 28 8.20 -2.77 0.26
C TYR A 28 8.19 -4.29 0.05
N THR A 29 7.16 -4.98 0.52
CA THR A 29 6.95 -6.40 0.29
C THR A 29 6.82 -6.71 -1.21
N ILE A 30 6.04 -5.91 -1.94
CA ILE A 30 5.91 -6.07 -3.40
C ILE A 30 7.26 -5.89 -4.10
N SER A 31 8.04 -4.89 -3.70
CA SER A 31 9.38 -4.64 -4.25
C SER A 31 10.32 -5.83 -4.07
N ARG A 32 10.30 -6.45 -2.88
CA ARG A 32 11.10 -7.64 -2.56
C ARG A 32 10.67 -8.85 -3.40
N LEU A 33 9.37 -9.05 -3.58
CA LEU A 33 8.83 -10.16 -4.39
C LEU A 33 9.13 -10.00 -5.88
N LEU A 34 9.25 -8.76 -6.38
CA LEU A 34 9.66 -8.46 -7.75
C LEU A 34 11.18 -8.52 -7.96
N GLY A 35 11.97 -8.62 -6.89
CA GLY A 35 13.42 -8.61 -6.95
C GLY A 35 14.00 -7.25 -7.35
N HIS A 36 13.30 -6.16 -7.05
CA HIS A 36 13.79 -4.82 -7.34
C HIS A 36 14.90 -4.44 -6.35
N ASN A 37 16.06 -4.02 -6.87
CA ASN A 37 17.18 -3.55 -6.05
C ASN A 37 16.90 -2.19 -5.39
N ALA A 38 16.04 -1.39 -6.00
CA ALA A 38 15.63 -0.07 -5.50
C ALA A 38 14.11 0.04 -5.47
N ILE A 39 13.57 0.54 -4.36
CA ILE A 39 12.13 0.69 -4.16
C ILE A 39 11.52 1.71 -5.14
N GLU A 40 12.31 2.65 -5.65
CA GLU A 40 11.94 3.69 -6.62
C GLU A 40 11.37 3.09 -7.92
N THR A 41 11.81 1.90 -8.32
CA THR A 41 11.24 1.20 -9.48
C THR A 41 9.84 0.62 -9.21
N THR A 42 9.46 0.53 -7.94
CA THR A 42 8.18 0.00 -7.46
C THR A 42 7.22 1.13 -7.07
N THR A 43 7.71 2.33 -6.74
CA THR A 43 6.86 3.50 -6.43
C THR A 43 5.97 3.92 -7.59
N ILE A 44 6.30 3.52 -8.81
CA ILE A 44 5.39 3.66 -9.96
C ILE A 44 4.03 3.01 -9.70
N TYR A 45 3.89 2.02 -8.82
CA TYR A 45 2.59 1.42 -8.51
C TYR A 45 1.81 2.18 -7.45
N LEU A 46 2.42 3.14 -6.73
CA LEU A 46 1.77 3.86 -5.63
C LEU A 46 0.54 4.65 -6.09
N HIS A 47 0.52 5.14 -7.34
CA HIS A 47 -0.65 5.83 -7.91
C HIS A 47 -1.90 4.94 -8.03
N LEU A 48 -1.72 3.61 -7.96
CA LEU A 48 -2.82 2.64 -8.00
C LEU A 48 -3.39 2.33 -6.61
N VAL A 49 -2.78 2.85 -5.54
CA VAL A 49 -3.28 2.63 -4.18
C VAL A 49 -4.65 3.30 -4.05
N PRO A 50 -5.72 2.55 -3.75
CA PRO A 50 -7.02 3.14 -3.55
C PRO A 50 -7.02 4.04 -2.30
N ALA A 51 -7.72 5.18 -2.38
CA ALA A 51 -7.86 6.16 -1.30
C ALA A 51 -8.34 5.57 0.04
N ARG A 52 -8.88 4.34 0.04
CA ARG A 52 -9.24 3.59 1.26
C ARG A 52 -8.07 3.39 2.23
N TYR A 53 -6.82 3.41 1.76
CA TYR A 53 -5.62 3.34 2.61
C TYR A 53 -5.34 4.64 3.37
N VAL A 54 -6.00 5.75 3.00
CA VAL A 54 -5.86 7.06 3.62
C VAL A 54 -6.79 7.23 4.84
N GLN A 55 -7.41 6.16 5.34
CA GLN A 55 -8.08 6.17 6.64
C GLN A 55 -7.10 6.15 7.83
N LEU A 56 -5.84 6.55 7.62
CA LEU A 56 -4.93 6.82 8.72
C LEU A 56 -5.46 8.03 9.49
N LYS A 57 -6.05 7.76 10.65
CA LYS A 57 -6.30 8.80 11.64
C LYS A 57 -4.96 9.43 11.98
N SER A 58 -4.92 10.76 11.91
CA SER A 58 -3.72 11.51 12.28
C SER A 58 -3.28 11.09 13.69
N PRO A 59 -1.99 10.79 13.91
CA PRO A 59 -1.49 10.51 15.26
C PRO A 59 -1.85 11.62 16.26
N LEU A 60 -1.95 12.87 15.80
CA LEU A 60 -2.38 14.01 16.61
C LEU A 60 -3.85 13.89 17.07
N ASP A 61 -4.72 13.30 16.25
CA ASP A 61 -6.13 13.04 16.57
C ASP A 61 -6.25 11.99 17.72
N LEU A 62 -5.28 11.07 17.81
CA LEU A 62 -5.21 10.09 18.90
C LEU A 62 -4.67 10.68 20.21
N MET A 63 -3.85 11.74 20.13
CA MET A 63 -3.25 12.39 21.30
C MET A 63 -4.22 13.27 22.08
N GLY A 64 -5.26 13.81 21.43
CA GLY A 64 -6.28 14.66 22.09
C GLY A 64 -7.14 13.95 23.14
N LYS A 65 -7.15 12.62 23.16
CA LYS A 65 -8.04 11.81 24.03
C LYS A 65 -7.47 11.51 25.43
N GLN A 66 -6.31 12.04 25.79
CA GLN A 66 -5.62 11.75 27.06
C GLN A 66 -5.90 12.78 28.18
N ARG A 67 -6.96 13.61 28.06
CA ARG A 67 -7.27 14.67 29.03
C ARG A 67 -8.73 14.72 29.49
N GLU A 68 -9.40 13.58 29.59
CA GLU A 68 -10.71 13.49 30.25
C GLU A 68 -10.69 12.31 31.22
N GLY A 69 -10.48 12.58 32.51
CA GLY A 69 -10.52 11.51 33.51
C GLY A 69 -9.77 11.76 34.83
N THR A 70 -9.79 12.98 35.38
CA THR A 70 -9.57 13.20 36.82
C THR A 70 -10.25 14.49 37.24
N ASP A 71 -11.55 14.44 37.55
CA ASP A 71 -12.10 15.18 38.70
C ASP A 71 -13.52 14.66 39.03
N GLU A 72 -13.60 13.43 39.52
CA GLU A 72 -14.75 12.98 40.30
C GLU A 72 -14.23 12.11 41.44
N ARG A 73 -13.99 12.73 42.60
CA ARG A 73 -14.22 12.11 43.92
C ARG A 73 -14.12 13.16 45.03
N GLN A 74 -15.31 13.51 45.51
CA GLN A 74 -15.70 13.87 46.88
C GLN A 74 -15.13 15.16 47.49
#